data_AF-A0A7G2CKZ8-F1
#
_entry.id   AF-A0A7G2CKZ8-F1
#
_cell.length_a   1.000
_cell.length_b   1.000
_cell.length_c   1.000
_cell.angle_alpha   90.00
_cell.angle_beta   90.00
_cell.angle_gamma   90.00
#
_symmetry.space_group_name_H-M   'P 1'
#
loop_
_entity.id
_entity.type
_entity.pdbx_description
1 polymer ?
#
loop_
_entity_poly.entity_id
_entity_poly.type
_entity_poly.pdbx_seq_one_letter_code
_entity_poly.pdbx_strand_id
1 'polypeptide(L)'
;MDSQSIKAIFVDLDGTLLNPEHRLSPTTLSVLERVHNEAGIPIIVATGRPYPDVFPKLKKVHLNPDYIITSNGARIHDSEHKKLFGIDLDPEAVLDILQLPAPPGRFKDGEAPPPGYEKPFTVNVNCESTWITDRCREGTRVAFEPEYTYAATDPLSYTAEDMKGTHSIWIYGVGEDLANVKAYVDNKWGDKVHTVYSTEVIVDCHHPAVNKATAVEEVCKRLGITPKDAVAFGDGMNDEKCCDVSERVS
;
A
#
# COMPACT_ATOMS: atom_id res chain seq x y z
N MET A 1 -7.48 21.02 32.20
CA MET A 1 -6.92 20.37 31.00
C MET A 1 -7.99 20.50 29.94
N ASP A 2 -7.78 21.33 28.92
CA ASP A 2 -8.72 21.39 27.80
C ASP A 2 -8.72 20.01 27.13
N SER A 3 -9.82 19.25 27.25
CA SER A 3 -9.97 18.03 26.48
C SER A 3 -10.18 18.44 25.02
N GLN A 4 -9.11 18.51 24.24
CA GLN A 4 -9.20 18.75 22.80
C GLN A 4 -10.14 17.69 22.19
N SER A 5 -11.26 18.15 21.61
CA SER A 5 -12.26 17.28 20.99
C SER A 5 -11.69 16.61 19.74
N ILE A 6 -11.91 15.31 19.59
CA ILE A 6 -11.56 14.57 18.37
C ILE A 6 -12.45 15.06 17.22
N LYS A 7 -11.84 15.30 16.06
CA LYS A 7 -12.49 15.82 14.84
C LYS A 7 -12.31 14.93 13.61
N ALA A 8 -11.55 13.85 13.70
CA ALA A 8 -11.43 12.84 12.66
C ALA A 8 -10.93 11.51 13.25
N ILE A 9 -11.34 10.39 12.65
CA ILE A 9 -10.87 9.05 13.01
C ILE A 9 -10.23 8.41 11.79
N PHE A 10 -8.96 8.04 11.91
CA PHE A 10 -8.23 7.23 10.95
C PHE A 10 -8.16 5.80 11.48
N VAL A 11 -8.43 4.83 10.62
CA VAL A 11 -8.47 3.42 11.01
C VAL A 11 -7.82 2.57 9.94
N ASP A 12 -6.85 1.75 10.35
CA ASP A 12 -6.29 0.73 9.47
C ASP A 12 -7.30 -0.37 9.15
N LEU A 13 -7.16 -1.01 7.99
CA LEU A 13 -8.11 -2.00 7.52
C LEU A 13 -7.82 -3.42 8.03
N ASP A 14 -6.67 -3.99 7.71
CA ASP A 14 -6.38 -5.41 7.98
C ASP A 14 -5.74 -5.56 9.34
N GLY A 15 -6.27 -6.43 10.20
CA GLY A 15 -5.72 -6.63 11.55
C GLY A 15 -6.18 -5.58 12.58
N THR A 16 -6.62 -4.41 12.11
CA THR A 16 -7.30 -3.39 12.93
C THR A 16 -8.82 -3.44 12.79
N LEU A 17 -9.37 -3.05 11.63
CA LEU A 17 -10.82 -2.97 11.43
C LEU A 17 -11.45 -4.33 11.07
N LEU A 18 -10.75 -5.09 10.25
CA LEU A 18 -11.11 -6.44 9.86
C LEU A 18 -10.43 -7.45 10.78
N ASN A 19 -11.20 -8.44 11.24
CA ASN A 19 -10.67 -9.56 12.00
C ASN A 19 -9.84 -10.51 11.10
N PRO A 20 -9.18 -11.55 11.66
CA PRO A 20 -8.40 -12.50 10.87
C PRO A 20 -9.18 -13.25 9.78
N GLU A 21 -10.52 -13.32 9.88
CA GLU A 21 -11.39 -13.86 8.83
C GLU A 21 -11.83 -12.81 7.79
N HIS A 22 -11.19 -11.64 7.78
CA HIS A 22 -11.50 -10.47 6.94
C HIS A 22 -12.95 -9.97 7.08
N ARG A 23 -13.51 -10.06 8.29
CA ARG A 23 -14.87 -9.59 8.60
C ARG A 23 -14.83 -8.35 9.49
N LEU A 24 -15.76 -7.44 9.23
CA LEU A 24 -16.05 -6.33 10.12
C LEU A 24 -17.13 -6.76 11.14
N SER A 25 -16.85 -6.53 12.42
CA SER A 25 -17.84 -6.76 13.48
C SER A 25 -19.04 -5.82 13.34
N PRO A 26 -20.29 -6.30 13.47
CA PRO A 26 -21.47 -5.44 13.48
C PRO A 26 -21.42 -4.36 14.57
N THR A 27 -20.81 -4.66 15.71
CA THR A 27 -20.62 -3.70 16.80
C THR A 27 -19.68 -2.57 16.37
N THR A 28 -18.55 -2.89 15.74
CA THR A 28 -17.58 -1.88 15.26
C THR A 28 -18.21 -1.00 14.19
N LEU A 29 -18.91 -1.59 13.21
CA LEU A 29 -19.63 -0.85 12.18
C LEU A 29 -20.64 0.13 12.79
N SER A 30 -21.49 -0.36 13.71
CA SER A 30 -22.49 0.48 14.37
C SER A 30 -21.87 1.62 15.18
N VAL A 31 -20.71 1.40 15.81
CA VAL A 31 -19.99 2.47 16.52
C VAL A 31 -19.45 3.52 15.55
N LEU A 32 -18.84 3.11 14.43
CA LEU A 32 -18.32 4.04 13.42
C LEU A 32 -19.46 4.86 12.80
N GLU A 33 -20.57 4.21 12.42
CA GLU A 33 -21.76 4.88 11.90
C GLU A 33 -22.35 5.85 12.91
N ARG A 34 -22.44 5.48 14.19
CA ARG A 34 -22.94 6.36 15.25
C ARG A 34 -22.04 7.59 15.42
N VAL A 35 -20.73 7.39 15.47
CA VAL A 35 -19.76 8.48 15.61
C VAL A 35 -19.84 9.43 14.41
N HIS A 36 -19.94 8.89 13.19
CA HIS A 36 -20.11 9.70 11.99
C HIS A 36 -21.44 10.48 12.00
N ASN A 37 -22.57 9.79 12.21
CA ASN A 37 -23.90 10.38 12.07
C ASN A 37 -24.30 11.32 13.21
N GLU A 38 -23.94 11.00 14.46
CA GLU A 38 -24.36 11.76 15.64
C GLU A 38 -23.36 12.85 16.03
N ALA A 39 -22.05 12.58 15.92
CA ALA A 39 -21.02 13.53 16.29
C ALA A 39 -20.44 14.31 15.09
N GLY A 40 -20.79 13.93 13.86
CA GLY A 40 -20.25 14.55 12.64
C GLY A 40 -18.76 14.33 12.46
N ILE A 41 -18.19 13.30 13.09
CA ILE A 41 -16.75 13.01 13.02
C ILE A 41 -16.48 12.14 11.78
N PRO A 42 -15.70 12.62 10.80
CA PRO A 42 -15.38 11.86 9.61
C PRO A 42 -14.56 10.60 9.93
N ILE A 43 -14.84 9.53 9.19
CA ILE A 43 -14.17 8.23 9.29
C ILE A 43 -13.30 8.04 8.05
N ILE A 44 -12.01 7.78 8.26
CA ILE A 44 -11.01 7.63 7.21
C ILE A 44 -10.42 6.23 7.32
N VAL A 45 -10.49 5.46 6.23
CA VAL A 45 -9.78 4.19 6.13
C VAL A 45 -8.39 4.45 5.58
N ALA A 46 -7.35 3.92 6.23
CA ALA A 46 -5.99 3.94 5.73
C ALA A 46 -5.46 2.51 5.59
N THR A 47 -4.77 2.16 4.50
CA THR A 47 -4.26 0.80 4.31
C THR A 47 -3.09 0.74 3.34
N GLY A 48 -2.27 -0.29 3.48
CA GLY A 48 -1.23 -0.64 2.51
C GLY A 48 -1.78 -1.23 1.21
N ARG A 49 -3.03 -1.73 1.22
CA ARG A 49 -3.66 -2.34 0.04
C ARG A 49 -3.95 -1.31 -1.06
N PRO A 50 -3.92 -1.74 -2.33
CA PRO A 50 -4.27 -0.89 -3.46
C PRO A 50 -5.79 -0.68 -3.55
N TYR A 51 -6.22 0.49 -4.05
CA TYR A 51 -7.64 0.85 -4.12
C TYR A 51 -8.58 -0.19 -4.76
N PRO A 52 -8.24 -0.84 -5.89
CA PRO A 52 -9.11 -1.86 -6.49
C PRO A 52 -9.35 -3.08 -5.60
N ASP A 53 -8.47 -3.36 -4.64
CA ASP A 53 -8.63 -4.43 -3.65
C ASP A 53 -9.45 -3.98 -2.44
N VAL A 54 -9.32 -2.71 -2.05
CA VAL A 54 -9.99 -2.14 -0.86
C VAL A 54 -11.46 -1.85 -1.13
N PHE A 55 -11.78 -1.31 -2.31
CA PHE A 55 -13.15 -0.89 -2.62
C PHE A 55 -14.18 -2.04 -2.53
N PRO A 56 -13.94 -3.23 -3.10
CA PRO A 56 -14.83 -4.37 -2.92
C PRO A 56 -14.97 -4.83 -1.46
N LYS A 57 -13.89 -4.75 -0.66
CA LYS A 57 -13.93 -5.08 0.79
C LYS A 57 -14.87 -4.15 1.53
N LEU A 58 -14.69 -2.83 1.37
CA LEU A 58 -15.52 -1.81 2.02
C LEU A 58 -17.01 -1.99 1.65
N LYS A 59 -17.29 -2.27 0.38
CA LYS A 59 -18.64 -2.56 -0.09
C LYS A 59 -19.24 -3.82 0.55
N LYS A 60 -18.47 -4.91 0.68
CA LYS A 60 -18.91 -6.17 1.33
C LYS A 60 -19.26 -5.97 2.80
N VAL A 61 -18.53 -5.10 3.49
CA VAL A 61 -18.77 -4.79 4.91
C VAL A 61 -19.70 -3.60 5.14
N HIS A 62 -20.23 -2.99 4.08
CA HIS A 62 -21.14 -1.84 4.11
C HIS A 62 -20.56 -0.62 4.83
N LEU A 63 -19.25 -0.45 4.81
CA LEU A 63 -18.59 0.72 5.38
C LEU A 63 -18.36 1.78 4.30
N ASN A 64 -18.84 2.99 4.54
CA ASN A 64 -18.68 4.14 3.64
C ASN A 64 -17.84 5.21 4.35
N PRO A 65 -16.50 5.14 4.29
CA PRO A 65 -15.66 6.17 4.87
C PRO A 65 -15.68 7.46 4.04
N ASP A 66 -15.42 8.59 4.69
CA ASP A 66 -15.32 9.91 4.06
C ASP A 66 -14.11 10.00 3.13
N TYR A 67 -13.01 9.32 3.51
CA TYR A 67 -11.79 9.23 2.72
C TYR A 67 -11.17 7.84 2.81
N ILE A 68 -10.48 7.43 1.75
CA ILE A 68 -9.78 6.15 1.65
C ILE A 68 -8.34 6.39 1.22
N ILE A 69 -7.41 6.20 2.15
CA ILE A 69 -5.96 6.21 1.91
C ILE A 69 -5.52 4.78 1.56
N THR A 70 -4.88 4.61 0.41
CA THR A 70 -4.45 3.30 -0.10
C THR A 70 -2.98 3.32 -0.51
N SER A 71 -2.41 2.12 -0.70
CA SER A 71 -0.99 1.94 -1.10
C SER A 71 -0.04 2.72 -0.19
N ASN A 72 -0.24 2.59 1.13
CA ASN A 72 0.56 3.24 2.18
C ASN A 72 0.61 4.77 2.08
N GLY A 73 -0.40 5.41 1.46
CA GLY A 73 -0.46 6.86 1.29
C GLY A 73 -0.21 7.35 -0.13
N ALA A 74 0.11 6.47 -1.08
CA ALA A 74 0.33 6.87 -2.47
C ALA A 74 -0.94 7.33 -3.18
N ARG A 75 -2.12 7.07 -2.60
CA ARG A 75 -3.44 7.37 -3.17
C ARG A 75 -4.42 7.79 -2.08
N ILE A 76 -5.22 8.82 -2.37
CA ILE A 76 -6.37 9.22 -1.54
C ILE A 76 -7.60 9.33 -2.43
N HIS A 77 -8.69 8.69 -2.01
CA HIS A 77 -10.01 8.81 -2.64
C HIS A 77 -11.02 9.39 -1.65
N ASP A 78 -12.03 10.10 -2.15
CA ASP A 78 -13.19 10.52 -1.35
C ASP A 78 -14.27 9.43 -1.28
N SER A 79 -15.36 9.74 -0.56
CA SER A 79 -16.55 8.90 -0.45
C SER A 79 -17.28 8.66 -1.78
N GLU A 80 -17.06 9.51 -2.79
CA GLU A 80 -17.55 9.32 -4.16
C GLU A 80 -16.57 8.52 -5.03
N HIS A 81 -15.52 7.94 -4.43
CA HIS A 81 -14.51 7.12 -5.10
C HIS A 81 -13.63 7.89 -6.09
N LYS A 82 -13.60 9.22 -6.01
CA LYS A 82 -12.76 10.05 -6.86
C LYS A 82 -11.35 10.14 -6.28
N LYS A 83 -10.33 9.85 -7.10
CA LYS A 83 -8.92 10.06 -6.74
C LYS A 83 -8.65 11.56 -6.54
N LEU A 84 -8.39 11.96 -5.30
CA LEU A 84 -8.11 13.33 -4.90
C LEU A 84 -6.61 13.67 -4.88
N PHE A 85 -5.78 12.65 -4.68
CA PHE A 85 -4.34 12.76 -4.56
C PHE A 85 -3.67 11.47 -5.05
N GLY A 86 -2.50 11.61 -5.65
CA GLY A 86 -1.67 10.49 -6.07
C GLY A 86 -0.21 10.89 -6.21
N ILE A 87 0.69 10.01 -5.75
CA ILE A 87 2.12 10.06 -6.05
C ILE A 87 2.49 8.76 -6.73
N ASP A 88 3.21 8.88 -7.85
CA ASP A 88 3.63 7.74 -8.65
C ASP A 88 5.12 7.48 -8.46
N LEU A 89 5.52 6.23 -8.63
CA LEU A 89 6.91 5.83 -8.78
C LEU A 89 7.45 6.30 -10.13
N ASP A 90 8.78 6.53 -10.18
CA ASP A 90 9.47 6.81 -11.44
C ASP A 90 9.32 5.60 -12.38
N PRO A 91 8.73 5.76 -13.59
CA PRO A 91 8.42 4.61 -14.43
C PRO A 91 9.65 3.83 -14.92
N GLU A 92 10.82 4.48 -15.03
CA GLU A 92 12.08 3.81 -15.38
C GLU A 92 12.55 2.91 -14.24
N ALA A 93 12.41 3.38 -12.99
CA ALA A 93 12.70 2.56 -11.81
C ALA A 93 11.77 1.36 -11.73
N VAL A 94 10.47 1.55 -11.99
CA VAL A 94 9.48 0.46 -11.99
C VAL A 94 9.86 -0.60 -13.03
N LEU A 95 10.17 -0.17 -14.25
CA LEU A 95 10.53 -1.06 -15.35
C LEU A 95 11.79 -1.87 -15.04
N ASP A 96 12.83 -1.19 -14.54
CA ASP A 96 14.11 -1.81 -14.19
C ASP A 96 13.97 -2.86 -13.09
N ILE A 97 13.11 -2.61 -12.09
CA ILE A 97 12.81 -3.57 -11.03
C ILE A 97 12.00 -4.75 -11.56
N LEU A 98 10.95 -4.49 -12.35
CA LEU A 98 10.08 -5.52 -12.93
C LEU A 98 10.85 -6.48 -13.84
N GLN A 99 11.76 -5.93 -14.66
CA GLN A 99 12.54 -6.68 -15.66
C GLN A 99 13.82 -7.33 -15.10
N LEU A 100 14.09 -7.19 -13.80
CA LEU A 100 15.29 -7.75 -13.19
C LEU A 100 15.29 -9.29 -13.35
N PRO A 101 16.27 -9.88 -14.07
CA PRO A 101 16.20 -11.29 -14.47
C PRO A 101 16.64 -12.25 -13.35
N ALA A 102 17.49 -11.78 -12.44
CA ALA A 102 18.03 -12.54 -11.33
C ALA A 102 18.46 -11.60 -10.19
N PRO A 103 18.63 -12.10 -8.95
CA PRO A 103 19.22 -11.32 -7.88
C PRO A 103 20.60 -10.77 -8.31
N PRO A 104 20.86 -9.47 -8.07
CA PRO A 104 22.14 -8.85 -8.43
C PRO A 104 23.32 -9.55 -7.77
N GLY A 105 24.41 -9.72 -8.52
CA GLY A 105 25.60 -10.47 -8.10
C GLY A 105 25.51 -11.99 -8.27
N ARG A 106 24.36 -12.55 -8.68
CA ARG A 106 24.23 -14.01 -8.91
C ARG A 106 24.93 -14.50 -10.17
N PHE A 107 24.95 -13.69 -11.22
CA PHE A 107 25.67 -13.94 -12.47
C PHE A 107 26.63 -12.79 -12.73
N LYS A 108 27.63 -12.99 -13.59
CA LYS A 108 28.53 -11.88 -13.96
C LYS A 108 27.76 -10.83 -14.75
N ASP A 109 28.20 -9.58 -14.66
CA ASP A 109 27.56 -8.48 -15.38
C ASP A 109 27.47 -8.77 -16.87
N GLY A 110 26.24 -8.66 -17.42
CA GLY A 110 25.95 -8.94 -18.82
C GLY A 110 25.73 -10.42 -19.17
N GLU A 111 25.94 -11.35 -18.23
CA GLU A 111 25.55 -12.75 -18.42
C GLU A 111 24.05 -12.93 -18.16
N ALA A 112 23.33 -13.42 -19.16
CA ALA A 112 21.94 -13.82 -18.99
C ALA A 112 21.85 -15.09 -18.13
N PRO A 113 20.77 -15.28 -17.35
CA PRO A 113 20.55 -16.53 -16.64
C PRO A 113 20.55 -17.72 -17.61
N PRO A 114 21.14 -18.87 -17.24
CA PRO A 114 21.19 -20.03 -18.10
C PRO A 114 19.77 -20.56 -18.40
N PRO A 115 19.58 -21.28 -19.53
CA PRO A 115 18.30 -21.92 -19.83
C PRO A 115 17.81 -22.80 -18.68
N GLY A 116 16.53 -22.65 -18.32
CA GLY A 116 15.92 -23.37 -17.19
C GLY A 116 16.16 -22.73 -15.81
N TYR A 117 16.83 -21.58 -15.73
CA TYR A 117 16.92 -20.83 -14.49
C TYR A 117 15.56 -20.30 -14.05
N GLU A 118 15.17 -20.63 -12.81
CA GLU A 118 13.97 -20.07 -12.19
C GLU A 118 14.33 -18.88 -11.30
N LYS A 119 13.75 -17.71 -11.62
CA LYS A 119 13.88 -16.50 -10.83
C LYS A 119 13.35 -16.74 -9.40
N PRO A 120 14.16 -16.54 -8.34
CA PRO A 120 13.82 -16.93 -6.97
C PRO A 120 12.89 -15.93 -6.26
N PHE A 121 12.70 -14.75 -6.84
CA PHE A 121 11.78 -13.72 -6.38
C PHE A 121 10.67 -13.47 -7.41
N THR A 122 9.65 -12.74 -6.99
CA THR A 122 8.52 -12.31 -7.81
C THR A 122 8.37 -10.82 -7.61
N VAL A 123 8.12 -10.08 -8.68
CA VAL A 123 7.83 -8.64 -8.63
C VAL A 123 6.34 -8.44 -8.89
N ASN A 124 5.72 -7.62 -8.07
CA ASN A 124 4.31 -7.27 -8.20
C ASN A 124 4.17 -5.75 -8.22
N VAL A 125 3.56 -5.24 -9.27
CA VAL A 125 3.41 -3.82 -9.55
C VAL A 125 1.93 -3.47 -9.52
N ASN A 126 1.54 -2.53 -8.67
CA ASN A 126 0.19 -1.98 -8.69
C ASN A 126 0.23 -0.72 -9.56
N CYS A 127 -0.26 -0.84 -10.80
CA CYS A 127 -0.29 0.22 -11.81
C CYS A 127 -1.73 0.58 -12.15
N GLU A 128 -2.14 1.80 -11.81
CA GLU A 128 -3.55 2.22 -11.83
C GLU A 128 -4.45 1.16 -11.17
N SER A 129 -5.38 0.56 -11.93
CA SER A 129 -6.29 -0.49 -11.46
C SER A 129 -5.77 -1.91 -11.66
N THR A 130 -4.58 -2.09 -12.24
CA THR A 130 -4.05 -3.39 -12.65
C THR A 130 -2.94 -3.85 -11.72
N TRP A 131 -3.02 -5.10 -11.27
CA TRP A 131 -1.88 -5.79 -10.67
C TRP A 131 -1.07 -6.48 -11.77
N ILE A 132 0.16 -6.04 -12.01
CA ILE A 132 1.09 -6.64 -12.96
C ILE A 132 2.10 -7.48 -12.17
N THR A 133 2.40 -8.68 -12.65
CA THR A 133 3.44 -9.52 -12.04
C THR A 133 4.13 -10.41 -13.06
N ASP A 134 5.39 -10.72 -12.81
CA ASP A 134 6.13 -11.72 -13.58
C ASP A 134 5.62 -13.15 -13.30
N ARG A 135 5.12 -13.41 -12.08
CA ARG A 135 4.56 -14.71 -11.70
C ARG A 135 3.68 -14.60 -10.45
N CYS A 136 2.38 -14.77 -10.61
CA CYS A 136 1.48 -14.86 -9.46
C CYS A 136 1.63 -16.21 -8.72
N ARG A 137 1.73 -16.17 -7.39
CA ARG A 137 1.75 -17.36 -6.53
C ARG A 137 0.35 -17.59 -5.95
N GLU A 138 -0.10 -18.84 -5.86
CA GLU A 138 -1.46 -19.16 -5.38
C GLU A 138 -1.73 -18.62 -3.97
N GLY A 139 -0.80 -18.83 -3.04
CA GLY A 139 -0.88 -18.30 -1.67
C GLY A 139 -0.90 -16.76 -1.60
N THR A 140 -0.33 -16.08 -2.59
CA THR A 140 -0.38 -14.61 -2.69
C THR A 140 -1.74 -14.17 -3.24
N ARG A 141 -2.28 -14.89 -4.24
CA ARG A 141 -3.56 -14.53 -4.86
C ARG A 141 -4.71 -14.56 -3.86
N VAL A 142 -4.75 -15.55 -2.97
CA VAL A 142 -5.84 -15.71 -1.99
C VAL A 142 -5.93 -14.56 -0.98
N ALA A 143 -4.88 -13.74 -0.84
CA ALA A 143 -4.87 -12.59 0.06
C ALA A 143 -5.63 -11.37 -0.48
N PHE A 144 -5.96 -11.34 -1.78
CA PHE A 144 -6.66 -10.24 -2.45
C PHE A 144 -8.08 -10.61 -2.83
N GLU A 145 -8.96 -9.62 -2.96
CA GLU A 145 -10.32 -9.81 -3.43
C GLU A 145 -10.37 -10.48 -4.81
N PRO A 146 -11.34 -11.37 -5.07
CA PRO A 146 -11.52 -12.01 -6.38
C PRO A 146 -11.61 -11.02 -7.55
N GLU A 147 -12.22 -9.86 -7.29
CA GLU A 147 -12.42 -8.79 -8.25
C GLU A 147 -11.12 -8.04 -8.61
N TYR A 148 -10.09 -8.09 -7.74
CA TYR A 148 -8.78 -7.55 -8.05
C TYR A 148 -7.96 -8.57 -8.84
N THR A 149 -8.01 -8.44 -10.17
CA THR A 149 -7.33 -9.36 -11.08
C THR A 149 -5.88 -8.94 -11.34
N TYR A 150 -5.06 -9.91 -11.76
CA TYR A 150 -3.68 -9.69 -12.12
C TYR A 150 -3.41 -10.05 -13.58
N ALA A 151 -2.40 -9.41 -14.16
CA ALA A 151 -1.83 -9.72 -15.46
C ALA A 151 -0.46 -10.37 -15.23
N ALA A 152 -0.40 -11.71 -15.33
CA ALA A 152 0.87 -12.42 -15.43
C ALA A 152 1.35 -12.33 -16.87
N THR A 153 2.48 -11.65 -17.07
CA THR A 153 2.97 -11.26 -18.38
C THR A 153 4.48 -11.41 -18.44
N ASP A 154 5.04 -11.44 -19.65
CA ASP A 154 6.48 -11.32 -19.83
C ASP A 154 6.91 -9.89 -19.44
N PRO A 155 7.73 -9.70 -18.39
CA PRO A 155 8.21 -8.38 -17.97
C PRO A 155 8.85 -7.58 -19.11
N LEU A 156 9.50 -8.26 -20.06
CA LEU A 156 10.19 -7.65 -21.20
C LEU A 156 9.24 -7.06 -22.26
N SER A 157 7.94 -7.34 -22.15
CA SER A 157 6.92 -6.78 -23.05
C SER A 157 6.52 -5.34 -22.71
N TYR A 158 6.87 -4.84 -21.52
CA TYR A 158 6.54 -3.50 -21.07
C TYR A 158 7.61 -2.46 -21.39
N THR A 159 7.17 -1.21 -21.46
CA THR A 159 8.00 -0.02 -21.52
C THR A 159 7.78 0.88 -20.30
N ALA A 160 8.62 1.89 -20.11
CA ALA A 160 8.44 2.87 -19.04
C ALA A 160 7.12 3.66 -19.20
N GLU A 161 6.62 3.84 -20.43
CA GLU A 161 5.32 4.50 -20.67
C GLU A 161 4.17 3.68 -20.07
N ASP A 162 4.21 2.36 -20.19
CA ASP A 162 3.19 1.45 -19.64
C ASP A 162 3.16 1.45 -18.11
N MET A 163 4.27 1.84 -17.47
CA MET A 163 4.43 1.86 -16.03
C MET A 163 3.98 3.19 -15.38
N LYS A 164 3.55 4.19 -16.17
CA LYS A 164 2.95 5.42 -15.62
C LYS A 164 1.68 5.10 -14.84
N GLY A 165 1.51 5.75 -13.69
CA GLY A 165 0.40 5.46 -12.77
C GLY A 165 0.71 4.35 -11.75
N THR A 166 1.94 3.83 -11.74
CA THR A 166 2.41 2.88 -10.72
C THR A 166 2.54 3.57 -9.37
N HIS A 167 1.85 3.04 -8.36
CA HIS A 167 1.81 3.61 -7.01
C HIS A 167 2.55 2.80 -5.96
N SER A 168 2.80 1.53 -6.22
CA SER A 168 3.55 0.67 -5.30
C SER A 168 4.09 -0.55 -6.04
N ILE A 169 5.24 -1.04 -5.61
CA ILE A 169 5.78 -2.36 -5.97
C ILE A 169 5.95 -3.14 -4.68
N TRP A 170 5.75 -4.45 -4.74
CA TRP A 170 6.12 -5.35 -3.65
C TRP A 170 6.81 -6.59 -4.21
N ILE A 171 7.96 -6.90 -3.63
CA ILE A 171 8.87 -7.94 -4.09
C ILE A 171 8.81 -9.07 -3.10
N TYR A 172 8.33 -10.23 -3.55
CA TYR A 172 8.34 -11.44 -2.75
C TYR A 172 9.64 -12.21 -3.02
N GLY A 173 10.39 -12.55 -1.98
CA GLY A 173 11.61 -13.35 -2.09
C GLY A 173 12.02 -13.94 -0.73
N VAL A 174 13.14 -14.65 -0.68
CA VAL A 174 13.64 -15.25 0.57
C VAL A 174 15.13 -15.01 0.75
N GLY A 175 15.54 -14.80 2.00
CA GLY A 175 16.95 -14.74 2.40
C GLY A 175 17.79 -13.73 1.60
N GLU A 176 19.01 -14.14 1.27
CA GLU A 176 20.00 -13.28 0.58
C GLU A 176 19.53 -12.81 -0.80
N ASP A 177 18.70 -13.58 -1.51
CA ASP A 177 18.20 -13.18 -2.82
C ASP A 177 17.33 -11.92 -2.72
N LEU A 178 16.43 -11.87 -1.74
CA LEU A 178 15.61 -10.69 -1.50
C LEU A 178 16.46 -9.51 -1.00
N ALA A 179 17.43 -9.77 -0.13
CA ALA A 179 18.34 -8.74 0.36
C ALA A 179 19.18 -8.11 -0.77
N ASN A 180 19.66 -8.92 -1.71
CA ASN A 180 20.41 -8.46 -2.88
C ASN A 180 19.54 -7.63 -3.83
N VAL A 181 18.29 -8.03 -4.05
CA VAL A 181 17.33 -7.24 -4.83
C VAL A 181 17.05 -5.90 -4.15
N LYS A 182 16.78 -5.89 -2.83
CA LYS A 182 16.57 -4.65 -2.07
C LYS A 182 17.79 -3.73 -2.16
N ALA A 183 18.99 -4.24 -1.90
CA ALA A 183 20.22 -3.46 -1.95
C ALA A 183 20.46 -2.84 -3.33
N TYR A 184 20.11 -3.55 -4.40
CA TYR A 184 20.17 -2.99 -5.75
C TYR A 184 19.21 -1.83 -5.95
N VAL A 185 17.95 -1.95 -5.49
CA VAL A 185 16.98 -0.85 -5.58
C VAL A 185 17.47 0.35 -4.78
N ASP A 186 17.95 0.13 -3.54
CA ASP A 186 18.45 1.21 -2.69
C ASP A 186 19.66 1.92 -3.30
N ASN A 187 20.60 1.17 -3.90
CA ASN A 187 21.82 1.73 -4.48
C ASN A 187 21.57 2.45 -5.81
N LYS A 188 20.70 1.92 -6.67
CA LYS A 188 20.48 2.45 -8.02
C LYS A 188 19.38 3.51 -8.06
N TRP A 189 18.37 3.35 -7.21
CA TRP A 189 17.12 4.14 -7.27
C TRP A 189 16.74 4.76 -5.93
N GLY A 190 17.61 4.78 -4.92
CA GLY A 190 17.28 5.26 -3.57
C GLY A 190 16.82 6.73 -3.48
N ASP A 191 17.10 7.56 -4.48
CA ASP A 191 16.58 8.92 -4.62
C ASP A 191 15.13 8.98 -5.13
N LYS A 192 14.67 7.91 -5.79
CA LYS A 192 13.36 7.80 -6.45
C LYS A 192 12.47 6.71 -5.87
N VAL A 193 13.03 5.80 -5.09
CA VAL A 193 12.36 4.62 -4.54
C VAL A 193 12.82 4.41 -3.10
N HIS A 194 11.88 4.38 -2.18
CA HIS A 194 12.09 3.99 -0.80
C HIS A 194 11.63 2.54 -0.61
N THR A 195 12.52 1.70 -0.06
CA THR A 195 12.25 0.29 0.20
C THR A 195 12.13 0.00 1.69
N VAL A 196 11.17 -0.87 2.06
CA VAL A 196 10.93 -1.30 3.44
C VAL A 196 10.54 -2.77 3.46
N TYR A 197 11.03 -3.52 4.45
CA TYR A 197 10.51 -4.86 4.70
C TYR A 197 9.17 -4.77 5.42
N SER A 198 8.10 -5.27 4.82
CA SER A 198 6.81 -5.44 5.50
C SER A 198 6.69 -6.80 6.19
N THR A 199 7.40 -7.81 5.67
CA THR A 199 7.59 -9.11 6.31
C THR A 199 9.01 -9.60 6.01
N GLU A 200 9.42 -10.74 6.59
CA GLU A 200 10.72 -11.36 6.28
C GLU A 200 10.88 -11.77 4.81
N VAL A 201 9.77 -11.87 4.06
CA VAL A 201 9.74 -12.35 2.66
C VAL A 201 9.20 -11.32 1.68
N ILE A 202 8.88 -10.11 2.12
CA ILE A 202 8.32 -9.03 1.29
C ILE A 202 9.08 -7.74 1.52
N VAL A 203 9.56 -7.15 0.42
CA VAL A 203 10.04 -5.77 0.37
C VAL A 203 9.05 -4.94 -0.41
N ASP A 204 8.47 -3.93 0.23
CA ASP A 204 7.66 -2.94 -0.45
C ASP A 204 8.54 -1.80 -0.95
N CYS A 205 8.23 -1.30 -2.15
CA CYS A 205 8.90 -0.17 -2.78
C CYS A 205 7.85 0.90 -3.09
N HIS A 206 8.10 2.12 -2.63
CA HIS A 206 7.20 3.26 -2.80
C HIS A 206 8.00 4.51 -3.21
N HIS A 207 7.32 5.52 -3.73
CA HIS A 207 7.97 6.81 -3.93
C HIS A 207 8.43 7.38 -2.56
N PRO A 208 9.61 8.00 -2.43
CA PRO A 208 10.17 8.46 -1.14
C PRO A 208 9.27 9.40 -0.32
N ALA A 209 8.43 10.18 -1.00
CA ALA A 209 7.44 11.05 -0.35
C ALA A 209 6.17 10.33 0.16
N VAL A 210 6.00 9.03 -0.14
CA VAL A 210 4.84 8.24 0.27
C VAL A 210 5.06 7.67 1.67
N ASN A 211 4.13 7.99 2.56
CA ASN A 211 3.89 7.28 3.82
C ASN A 211 2.48 7.63 4.34
N LYS A 212 1.95 6.82 5.27
CA LYS A 212 0.60 7.02 5.82
C LYS A 212 0.46 8.38 6.53
N ALA A 213 1.50 8.84 7.24
CA ALA A 213 1.48 10.12 7.95
C ALA A 213 1.28 11.33 7.01
N THR A 214 2.00 11.40 5.89
CA THR A 214 1.80 12.49 4.92
C THR A 214 0.42 12.46 4.27
N ALA A 215 -0.15 11.26 4.08
CA ALA A 215 -1.53 11.13 3.62
C ALA A 215 -2.57 11.57 4.67
N VAL A 216 -2.34 11.27 5.95
CA VAL A 216 -3.16 11.77 7.08
C VAL A 216 -3.14 13.29 7.11
N GLU A 217 -1.97 13.92 6.97
CA GLU A 217 -1.82 15.37 6.92
C GLU A 217 -2.61 15.98 5.74
N GLU A 218 -2.54 15.38 4.55
CA GLU A 218 -3.27 15.83 3.37
C GLU A 218 -4.80 15.72 3.56
N VAL A 219 -5.29 14.66 4.20
CA VAL A 219 -6.72 14.54 4.54
C VAL A 219 -7.12 15.55 5.62
N CYS A 220 -6.33 15.71 6.68
CA CYS A 220 -6.58 16.71 7.73
C CYS A 220 -6.69 18.13 7.15
N LYS A 221 -5.80 18.48 6.23
CA LYS A 221 -5.83 19.76 5.52
C LYS A 221 -7.14 19.97 4.74
N ARG A 222 -7.64 18.92 4.08
CA ARG A 222 -8.93 18.96 3.34
C ARG A 222 -10.13 19.11 4.28
N LEU A 223 -10.03 18.54 5.47
CA LEU A 223 -11.02 18.67 6.54
C LEU A 223 -10.91 20.02 7.30
N GLY A 224 -9.87 20.82 7.03
CA GLY A 224 -9.63 22.08 7.76
C GLY A 224 -9.21 21.86 9.22
N ILE A 225 -8.61 20.72 9.54
CA ILE A 225 -8.13 20.35 10.88
C ILE A 225 -6.62 20.10 10.86
N THR A 226 -6.03 19.92 12.04
CA THR A 226 -4.64 19.47 12.19
C THR A 226 -4.62 18.00 12.60
N PRO A 227 -3.51 17.26 12.39
CA PRO A 227 -3.42 15.88 12.86
C PRO A 227 -3.59 15.72 14.38
N LYS A 228 -3.31 16.76 15.17
CA LYS A 228 -3.57 16.80 16.63
C LYS A 228 -5.06 16.76 16.98
N ASP A 229 -5.93 17.09 16.03
CA ASP A 229 -7.38 16.98 16.17
C ASP A 229 -7.90 15.59 15.77
N ALA A 230 -7.04 14.70 15.27
CA ALA A 230 -7.40 13.36 14.82
C ALA A 230 -6.96 12.28 15.82
N VAL A 231 -7.55 11.10 15.71
CA VAL A 231 -7.08 9.87 16.34
C VAL A 231 -6.84 8.82 15.26
N ALA A 232 -5.79 8.01 15.39
CA ALA A 232 -5.46 6.93 14.48
C ALA A 232 -5.39 5.58 15.21
N PHE A 233 -5.93 4.54 14.57
CA PHE A 233 -5.86 3.15 15.04
C PHE A 233 -5.16 2.28 13.98
N GLY A 234 -4.18 1.47 14.37
CA GLY A 234 -3.40 0.60 13.49
C GLY A 234 -2.60 -0.45 14.26
N ASP A 235 -2.20 -1.53 13.59
CA ASP A 235 -1.52 -2.70 14.19
C ASP A 235 -0.19 -3.06 13.50
N GLY A 236 0.12 -2.46 12.34
CA GLY A 236 1.32 -2.77 11.55
C GLY A 236 2.52 -1.84 11.80
N MET A 237 3.73 -2.29 11.42
CA MET A 237 4.95 -1.45 11.45
C MET A 237 4.85 -0.23 10.52
N ASN A 238 4.01 -0.28 9.49
CA ASN A 238 3.69 0.86 8.62
C ASN A 238 2.74 1.88 9.29
N ASP A 239 2.16 1.54 10.45
CA ASP A 239 1.26 2.40 11.22
C ASP A 239 1.96 3.21 12.30
N GLU A 240 3.18 2.85 12.74
CA GLU A 240 3.89 3.54 13.82
C GLU A 240 3.93 5.06 13.59
N LYS A 241 4.32 5.49 12.38
CA LYS A 241 4.34 6.92 12.02
C LYS A 241 2.94 7.54 11.89
N CYS A 242 1.93 6.76 11.50
CA CYS A 242 0.54 7.25 11.39
C CYS A 242 -0.03 7.53 12.79
N CYS A 243 0.17 6.57 13.71
CA CYS A 243 -0.26 6.64 15.09
C CYS A 243 0.49 7.72 15.88
N ASP A 244 1.80 7.87 15.67
CA ASP A 244 2.65 8.89 16.30
C ASP A 244 2.20 10.32 15.99
N VAL A 245 1.74 10.57 14.75
CA VAL A 245 1.27 11.89 14.32
C VAL A 245 -0.02 12.32 15.02
N SER A 246 -0.79 11.37 15.56
CA SER A 246 -2.04 11.66 16.28
C SER A 246 -1.86 11.92 17.79
N GLU A 247 -0.65 11.77 18.35
CA GLU A 247 -0.29 11.95 19.78
C GLU A 247 -1.22 11.21 20.80
N ARG A 248 -2.14 10.35 20.36
CA ARG A 248 -3.19 9.73 21.18
C ARG A 248 -3.40 8.26 20.81
N VAL A 249 -2.40 7.44 21.14
CA VAL A 249 -2.48 5.99 21.02
C VAL A 249 -2.73 5.41 22.42
N SER A 250 -3.77 4.61 22.58
CA SER A 250 -4.05 3.81 23.79
C SER A 250 -4.54 2.44 23.40
#